data_AF-A0A847LC13-F1
#
_entry.id   AF-A0A847LC13-F1
#
_cell.length_a   1.000
_cell.length_b   1.000
_cell.length_c   1.000
_cell.angle_alpha   90.00
_cell.angle_beta   90.00
_cell.angle_gamma   90.00
#
_symmetry.space_group_name_H-M   'P 1'
#
loop_
_entity.id
_entity.type
_entity.pdbx_description
1 polymer ?
#
loop_
_entity_poly.entity_id
_entity_poly.type
_entity_poly.pdbx_seq_one_letter_code
_entity_poly.pdbx_strand_id
1 'polypeptide(L)'
;MFRHRPLRVSAFAFALALVLALPGIARAAGEWAIDEDLKFHFAYLAPEEPVPSDEYEEVPAVAVGPDADPAAPDITNIDLDAICGLGFPLPNRHQPGRFTLYLKFFRYPEAVCSCISTTRVTDGFWLHRLSEYPRLRSYLVKRDNLLVKKAFIAPTGHPFTAAAPYPPLLMPRKGMVLDGKVWSGQAWFDGHLPFLSLYLTPAAPPPAGISEEETVAWSGMGVLAFHRDLLDAYERNLEPVPGQDDATHRYFRLPAEPGASTVTILKVPREPMIFTKNWRDLPMPQDPRRVFLSALLLVFRHEYEVTGDLPPDAPVDGPAFQEATRPGRAQVLEVGSVVRLP
;
A
#
# COMPACT_ATOMS: atom_id res chain seq x y z
N MET A 1 9.03 -26.75 -27.72
CA MET A 1 8.06 -27.46 -26.88
C MET A 1 8.68 -27.69 -25.50
N PHE A 2 8.80 -26.63 -24.70
CA PHE A 2 9.31 -26.70 -23.33
C PHE A 2 8.12 -26.60 -22.38
N ARG A 3 7.87 -27.68 -21.63
CA ARG A 3 6.82 -27.76 -20.62
C ARG A 3 7.25 -26.93 -19.42
N HIS A 4 6.69 -25.73 -19.25
CA HIS A 4 6.69 -25.04 -17.97
C HIS A 4 5.88 -25.89 -16.98
N ARG A 5 6.56 -26.48 -16.00
CA ARG A 5 5.92 -27.05 -14.82
C ARG A 5 5.45 -25.89 -13.95
N PRO A 6 4.17 -25.84 -13.53
CA PRO A 6 3.76 -24.87 -12.52
C PRO A 6 4.43 -25.24 -11.19
N LEU A 7 5.27 -24.35 -10.67
CA LEU A 7 5.71 -24.38 -9.28
C LEU A 7 4.46 -24.20 -8.42
N ARG A 8 3.99 -25.30 -7.84
CA ARG A 8 3.02 -25.29 -6.75
C ARG A 8 3.76 -24.78 -5.52
N VAL A 9 3.59 -23.50 -5.19
CA VAL A 9 3.90 -22.98 -3.86
C VAL A 9 2.56 -22.76 -3.16
N SER A 10 2.15 -23.76 -2.39
CA SER A 10 1.11 -23.62 -1.38
C SER A 10 1.73 -23.05 -0.11
N ALA A 11 0.94 -22.27 0.61
CA ALA A 11 1.11 -21.78 1.98
C ALA A 11 1.89 -20.47 2.15
N PHE A 12 1.16 -19.34 2.04
CA PHE A 12 1.38 -18.19 2.92
C PHE A 12 1.00 -18.60 4.35
N ALA A 13 1.88 -19.32 5.03
CA ALA A 13 1.86 -19.45 6.47
C ALA A 13 2.70 -18.29 7.04
N PHE A 14 2.05 -17.22 7.48
CA PHE A 14 2.71 -16.15 8.23
C PHE A 14 3.20 -16.72 9.57
N ALA A 15 4.47 -17.12 9.63
CA ALA A 15 5.14 -17.37 10.89
C ALA A 15 5.65 -16.03 11.44
N LEU A 16 4.83 -15.39 12.28
CA LEU A 16 5.22 -14.22 13.07
C LEU A 16 6.35 -14.63 14.02
N ALA A 17 7.58 -14.21 13.76
CA ALA A 17 8.70 -14.44 14.66
C ALA A 17 8.88 -13.19 15.54
N LEU A 18 8.61 -13.34 16.84
CA LEU A 18 8.92 -12.36 17.87
C LEU A 18 10.45 -12.18 17.94
N VAL A 19 10.98 -11.05 17.48
CA VAL A 19 12.43 -10.77 17.50
C VAL A 19 12.82 -10.27 18.89
N LEU A 20 13.15 -11.19 19.79
CA LEU A 20 13.67 -10.91 21.14
C LEU A 20 15.18 -10.58 21.17
N ALA A 21 15.81 -10.24 20.05
CA ALA A 21 17.27 -10.12 19.99
C ALA A 21 17.77 -8.96 19.10
N LEU A 22 17.20 -7.76 19.13
CA LEU A 22 17.77 -6.59 18.43
C LEU A 22 17.72 -5.20 19.14
N PRO A 23 17.77 -5.07 20.48
CA PRO A 23 17.77 -3.74 21.10
C PRO A 23 19.04 -2.92 20.77
N GLY A 24 20.17 -3.58 20.43
CA GLY A 24 21.44 -2.91 20.10
C GLY A 24 21.52 -2.33 18.69
N ILE A 25 20.89 -2.97 17.70
CA ILE A 25 20.94 -2.55 16.28
C ILE A 25 19.91 -1.43 16.04
N ALA A 26 18.76 -1.48 16.72
CA ALA A 26 17.69 -0.49 16.59
C ALA A 26 18.05 0.94 17.06
N ARG A 27 19.14 1.09 17.81
CA ARG A 27 19.61 2.37 18.35
C ARG A 27 20.61 3.08 17.43
N ALA A 28 21.24 2.37 16.49
CA ALA A 28 22.23 2.93 15.56
C ALA A 28 21.64 3.42 14.22
N ALA A 29 20.46 2.93 13.84
CA ALA A 29 19.78 3.27 12.57
C ALA A 29 18.58 4.21 12.81
N GLY A 30 18.72 5.24 13.65
CA GLY A 30 17.61 6.06 14.17
C GLY A 30 16.73 6.77 13.13
N GLU A 31 17.10 6.76 11.85
CA GLU A 31 16.46 7.52 10.78
C GLU A 31 16.14 6.61 9.58
N TRP A 32 15.05 6.96 8.90
CA TRP A 32 14.59 6.30 7.68
C TRP A 32 14.83 7.20 6.46
N ALA A 33 15.09 6.60 5.30
CA ALA A 33 15.24 7.30 4.04
C ALA A 33 14.30 6.70 2.99
N ILE A 34 13.84 7.52 2.04
CA ILE A 34 13.00 7.06 0.93
C ILE A 34 13.86 6.25 -0.04
N ASP A 35 13.37 5.09 -0.45
CA ASP A 35 13.94 4.33 -1.55
C ASP A 35 13.51 4.96 -2.88
N GLU A 36 14.37 5.82 -3.43
CA GLU A 36 14.04 6.59 -4.64
C GLU A 36 13.95 5.73 -5.90
N ASP A 37 14.63 4.58 -5.93
CA ASP A 37 14.66 3.66 -7.07
C ASP A 37 13.33 2.92 -7.25
N LEU A 38 12.68 2.55 -6.14
CA LEU A 38 11.39 1.87 -6.15
C LEU A 38 10.21 2.81 -6.38
N LYS A 39 10.38 4.12 -6.17
CA LYS A 39 9.33 5.14 -6.32
C LYS A 39 8.17 5.00 -5.31
N PHE A 40 7.31 6.02 -5.26
CA PHE A 40 6.04 5.95 -4.54
C PHE A 40 4.93 5.45 -5.48
N HIS A 41 4.08 4.54 -4.98
CA HIS A 41 3.04 3.93 -5.79
C HIS A 41 1.63 4.31 -5.33
N PHE A 42 0.80 4.66 -6.30
CA PHE A 42 -0.65 4.72 -6.14
C PHE A 42 -1.23 3.42 -6.69
N ALA A 43 -1.74 2.54 -5.84
CA ALA A 43 -2.42 1.36 -6.33
C ALA A 43 -3.82 1.75 -6.79
N TYR A 44 -4.11 1.53 -8.06
CA TYR A 44 -5.35 1.97 -8.71
C TYR A 44 -6.21 0.77 -9.08
N LEU A 45 -7.47 0.78 -8.69
CA LEU A 45 -8.45 -0.25 -9.08
C LEU A 45 -9.72 0.43 -9.57
N ALA A 46 -9.96 0.34 -10.87
CA ALA A 46 -11.23 0.79 -11.44
C ALA A 46 -12.38 -0.11 -10.97
N PRO A 47 -13.59 0.42 -10.76
CA PRO A 47 -14.75 -0.37 -10.35
C PRO A 47 -15.18 -1.30 -11.48
N GLU A 48 -15.07 -0.80 -12.71
CA GLU A 48 -15.22 -1.52 -13.96
C GLU A 48 -14.11 -1.08 -14.91
N GLU A 49 -13.65 -1.98 -15.79
CA GLU A 49 -12.61 -1.66 -16.74
C GLU A 49 -13.17 -0.78 -17.86
N PRO A 50 -12.74 0.49 -17.97
CA PRO A 50 -13.22 1.38 -19.02
C PRO A 50 -12.79 0.88 -20.40
N VAL A 51 -13.64 1.10 -21.40
CA VAL A 51 -13.34 0.82 -22.81
C VAL A 51 -12.60 2.03 -23.40
N PRO A 52 -11.49 1.83 -24.12
CA PRO A 52 -10.80 2.92 -24.81
C PRO A 52 -11.76 3.73 -25.70
N SER A 53 -11.77 5.04 -25.52
CA SER A 53 -12.56 6.00 -26.30
C SER A 53 -11.89 7.38 -26.27
N ASP A 54 -12.39 8.32 -27.07
CA ASP A 54 -11.89 9.70 -27.11
C ASP A 54 -12.10 10.46 -25.77
N GLU A 55 -12.89 9.92 -24.85
CA GLU A 55 -13.13 10.49 -23.52
C GLU A 55 -11.98 10.18 -22.53
N TYR A 56 -11.15 9.18 -22.86
CA TYR A 56 -10.06 8.71 -22.02
C TYR A 56 -8.69 8.98 -22.65
N GLU A 57 -7.72 9.19 -21.77
CA GLU A 57 -6.30 9.20 -22.05
C GLU A 57 -5.71 7.88 -21.55
N GLU A 58 -4.99 7.18 -22.44
CA GLU A 58 -4.21 6.03 -22.04
C GLU A 58 -2.90 6.47 -21.39
N VAL A 59 -2.66 5.96 -20.19
CA VAL A 59 -1.44 6.24 -19.43
C VAL A 59 -0.38 5.20 -19.82
N PRO A 60 0.85 5.60 -20.18
CA PRO A 60 1.88 4.65 -20.60
C PRO A 60 2.31 3.69 -19.49
N ALA A 61 2.44 2.40 -19.82
CA ALA A 61 3.06 1.40 -18.95
C ALA A 61 4.55 1.71 -18.71
N VAL A 62 5.07 1.24 -17.58
CA VAL A 62 6.49 1.36 -17.20
C VAL A 62 7.10 -0.02 -17.10
N ALA A 63 8.23 -0.24 -17.77
CA ALA A 63 9.01 -1.45 -17.60
C ALA A 63 9.73 -1.40 -16.24
N VAL A 64 9.33 -2.27 -15.31
CA VAL A 64 9.91 -2.35 -13.96
C VAL A 64 10.98 -3.44 -13.83
N GLY A 65 11.29 -4.18 -14.89
CA GLY A 65 12.33 -5.20 -14.87
C GLY A 65 12.86 -5.52 -16.27
N PRO A 66 13.95 -6.31 -16.36
CA PRO A 66 14.59 -6.65 -17.63
C PRO A 66 13.68 -7.49 -18.55
N ASP A 67 12.79 -8.29 -17.96
CA ASP A 67 11.88 -9.20 -18.66
C ASP A 67 10.45 -8.64 -18.76
N ALA A 68 10.26 -7.33 -18.62
CA ALA A 68 8.94 -6.70 -18.62
C ALA A 68 8.24 -6.83 -19.99
N ASP A 69 7.05 -7.42 -20.00
CA ASP A 69 6.19 -7.54 -21.18
C ASP A 69 5.04 -6.50 -21.10
N PRO A 70 4.89 -5.60 -22.09
CA PRO A 70 3.78 -4.66 -22.14
C PRO A 70 2.40 -5.32 -22.10
N ALA A 71 2.24 -6.55 -22.61
CA ALA A 71 0.96 -7.26 -22.65
C ALA A 71 0.67 -8.06 -21.37
N ALA A 72 1.64 -8.27 -20.49
CA ALA A 72 1.49 -9.06 -19.27
C ALA A 72 1.51 -8.18 -17.99
N PRO A 73 0.91 -8.63 -16.89
CA PRO A 73 1.12 -8.02 -15.58
C PRO A 73 2.57 -8.18 -15.11
N ASP A 74 3.02 -7.24 -14.28
CA ASP A 74 4.34 -7.30 -13.63
C ASP A 74 4.29 -8.15 -12.34
N ILE A 75 3.11 -8.32 -11.74
CA ILE A 75 2.87 -9.16 -10.54
C ILE A 75 1.73 -10.14 -10.81
N THR A 76 1.99 -11.42 -10.55
CA THR A 76 1.07 -12.53 -10.89
C THR A 76 0.82 -13.51 -9.76
N ASN A 77 1.38 -13.26 -8.57
CA ASN A 77 1.45 -14.24 -7.48
C ASN A 77 0.75 -13.77 -6.20
N ILE A 78 -0.12 -12.77 -6.27
CA ILE A 78 -0.89 -12.31 -5.11
C ILE A 78 -2.25 -13.00 -5.11
N ASP A 79 -2.43 -13.95 -4.19
CA ASP A 79 -3.74 -14.53 -3.90
C ASP A 79 -4.69 -13.44 -3.35
N LEU A 80 -5.87 -13.30 -3.96
CA LEU A 80 -6.82 -12.24 -3.61
C LEU A 80 -7.31 -12.36 -2.17
N ASP A 81 -7.63 -13.59 -1.73
CA ASP A 81 -8.16 -13.83 -0.39
C ASP A 81 -7.09 -13.56 0.67
N ALA A 82 -5.84 -13.95 0.40
CA ALA A 82 -4.71 -13.67 1.29
C ALA A 82 -4.48 -12.16 1.47
N ILE A 83 -4.45 -11.37 0.38
CA ILE A 83 -4.26 -9.92 0.50
C ILE A 83 -5.47 -9.22 1.15
N CYS A 84 -6.70 -9.67 0.86
CA CYS A 84 -7.90 -9.20 1.59
C CYS A 84 -7.83 -9.57 3.08
N GLY A 85 -7.29 -10.74 3.42
CA GLY A 85 -7.07 -11.19 4.80
C GLY A 85 -6.06 -10.34 5.58
N LEU A 86 -5.19 -9.60 4.88
CA LEU A 86 -4.31 -8.59 5.46
C LEU A 86 -5.01 -7.22 5.68
N GLY A 87 -6.30 -7.11 5.34
CA GLY A 87 -7.11 -5.90 5.56
C GLY A 87 -7.10 -4.91 4.39
N PHE A 88 -6.59 -5.28 3.21
CA PHE A 88 -6.68 -4.42 2.02
C PHE A 88 -8.13 -4.29 1.56
N PRO A 89 -8.62 -3.07 1.26
CA PRO A 89 -10.02 -2.80 0.90
C PRO A 89 -10.28 -3.09 -0.58
N LEU A 90 -10.03 -4.34 -0.98
CA LEU A 90 -10.25 -4.81 -2.34
C LEU A 90 -11.59 -5.55 -2.43
N PRO A 91 -12.22 -5.62 -3.62
CA PRO A 91 -13.40 -6.45 -3.83
C PRO A 91 -13.09 -7.91 -3.50
N ASN A 92 -13.62 -8.40 -2.38
CA ASN A 92 -13.41 -9.77 -1.93
C ASN A 92 -14.44 -10.71 -2.57
N ARG A 93 -14.00 -11.89 -3.01
CA ARG A 93 -14.84 -12.95 -3.59
C ARG A 93 -14.86 -14.24 -2.76
N HIS A 94 -14.17 -14.25 -1.61
CA HIS A 94 -14.07 -15.34 -0.63
C HIS A 94 -13.91 -16.72 -1.27
N GLN A 95 -12.87 -16.89 -2.08
CA GLN A 95 -12.55 -18.13 -2.76
C GLN A 95 -11.02 -18.33 -2.82
N PRO A 96 -10.40 -18.88 -1.75
CA PRO A 96 -8.95 -18.95 -1.64
C PRO A 96 -8.32 -19.72 -2.81
N GLY A 97 -7.25 -19.17 -3.38
CA GLY A 97 -6.53 -19.75 -4.51
C GLY A 97 -7.23 -19.63 -5.87
N ARG A 98 -8.49 -19.14 -5.94
CA ARG A 98 -9.24 -19.06 -7.21
C ARG A 98 -9.04 -17.74 -7.95
N PHE A 99 -8.77 -16.65 -7.24
CA PHE A 99 -8.55 -15.35 -7.83
C PHE A 99 -7.17 -14.81 -7.46
N THR A 100 -6.56 -14.16 -8.43
CA THR A 100 -5.27 -13.50 -8.27
C THR A 100 -5.48 -11.99 -8.48
N LEU A 101 -4.83 -11.19 -7.63
CA LEU A 101 -4.63 -9.78 -7.87
C LEU A 101 -3.40 -9.62 -8.76
N TYR A 102 -3.64 -9.32 -10.02
CA TYR A 102 -2.58 -8.96 -10.96
C TYR A 102 -2.29 -7.47 -10.86
N LEU A 103 -1.03 -7.08 -10.99
CA LEU A 103 -0.62 -5.67 -10.94
C LEU A 103 0.31 -5.35 -12.10
N LYS A 104 0.14 -4.16 -12.67
CA LYS A 104 1.03 -3.61 -13.69
C LYS A 104 1.36 -2.15 -13.39
N PHE A 105 2.58 -1.74 -13.68
CA PHE A 105 3.07 -0.40 -13.42
C PHE A 105 2.89 0.52 -14.62
N PHE A 106 2.48 1.75 -14.31
CA PHE A 106 2.22 2.81 -15.26
C PHE A 106 2.86 4.10 -14.75
N ARG A 107 3.11 5.04 -15.67
CA ARG A 107 3.50 6.39 -15.30
C ARG A 107 2.40 7.02 -14.45
N TYR A 108 2.76 8.01 -13.64
CA TYR A 108 1.75 8.88 -13.06
C TYR A 108 0.97 9.59 -14.19
N PRO A 109 -0.37 9.83 -14.10
CA PRO A 109 -1.17 10.34 -15.23
C PRO A 109 -1.16 11.86 -15.39
N GLU A 110 -1.13 12.40 -16.63
CA GLU A 110 -0.88 13.84 -16.90
C GLU A 110 -2.03 14.73 -16.41
N ALA A 111 -3.25 14.22 -16.52
CA ALA A 111 -4.45 14.86 -16.02
C ALA A 111 -4.54 14.97 -14.47
N VAL A 112 -3.63 14.33 -13.72
CA VAL A 112 -3.67 14.30 -12.25
C VAL A 112 -2.54 15.19 -11.69
N CYS A 113 -2.88 16.04 -10.72
CA CYS A 113 -1.94 16.94 -10.07
C CYS A 113 -1.20 16.22 -8.94
N SER A 114 0.12 16.07 -9.03
CA SER A 114 0.94 15.45 -7.98
C SER A 114 0.87 16.21 -6.65
N CYS A 115 0.74 17.54 -6.67
CA CYS A 115 0.61 18.34 -5.46
C CYS A 115 -0.70 18.03 -4.71
N ILE A 116 -1.82 17.89 -5.42
CA ILE A 116 -3.10 17.55 -4.79
C ILE A 116 -3.02 16.14 -4.20
N SER A 117 -2.55 15.16 -4.97
CA SER A 117 -2.41 13.78 -4.47
C SER A 117 -1.45 13.70 -3.29
N THR A 118 -0.35 14.46 -3.30
CA THR A 118 0.57 14.55 -2.16
C THR A 118 -0.17 15.01 -0.91
N THR A 119 -0.89 16.13 -0.98
CA THR A 119 -1.67 16.63 0.15
C THR A 119 -2.68 15.58 0.63
N ARG A 120 -3.39 14.90 -0.28
CA ARG A 120 -4.35 13.83 0.08
C ARG A 120 -3.69 12.70 0.87
N VAL A 121 -2.51 12.25 0.44
CA VAL A 121 -1.77 11.19 1.14
C VAL A 121 -1.26 11.70 2.49
N THR A 122 -0.62 12.88 2.52
CA THR A 122 0.03 13.38 3.73
C THR A 122 -0.97 13.81 4.79
N ASP A 123 -2.13 14.34 4.40
CA ASP A 123 -3.18 14.71 5.34
C ASP A 123 -4.02 13.50 5.74
N GLY A 124 -4.35 12.63 4.77
CA GLY A 124 -5.16 11.44 4.98
C GLY A 124 -4.54 10.48 6.00
N PHE A 125 -3.22 10.31 5.97
CA PHE A 125 -2.45 9.50 6.93
C PHE A 125 -1.68 10.35 7.95
N TRP A 126 -1.99 11.65 8.07
CA TRP A 126 -1.36 12.54 9.06
C TRP A 126 0.19 12.55 9.03
N LEU A 127 0.79 12.30 7.87
CA LEU A 127 2.23 12.19 7.67
C LEU A 127 2.95 13.54 7.77
N HIS A 128 2.21 14.65 7.77
CA HIS A 128 2.78 15.99 7.92
C HIS A 128 3.38 16.28 9.31
N ARG A 129 3.22 15.35 10.26
CA ARG A 129 3.79 15.41 11.61
C ARG A 129 5.06 14.58 11.80
N LEU A 130 5.48 13.84 10.77
CA LEU A 130 6.73 13.06 10.80
C LEU A 130 7.96 13.99 10.82
N SER A 131 9.06 13.52 11.41
CA SER A 131 10.30 14.30 11.47
C SER A 131 10.83 14.64 10.08
N GLU A 132 10.77 13.68 9.16
CA GLU A 132 11.25 13.81 7.77
C GLU A 132 10.16 14.29 6.79
N TYR A 133 9.06 14.86 7.29
CA TYR A 133 7.97 15.34 6.42
C TYR A 133 8.43 16.30 5.30
N PRO A 134 9.31 17.30 5.52
CA PRO A 134 9.75 18.19 4.44
C PRO A 134 10.41 17.45 3.28
N ARG A 135 11.20 16.41 3.58
CA ARG A 135 11.81 15.53 2.57
C ARG A 135 10.75 14.70 1.87
N LEU A 136 9.85 14.05 2.62
CA LEU A 136 8.75 13.26 2.06
C LEU A 136 7.86 14.08 1.13
N ARG A 137 7.42 15.26 1.56
CA ARG A 137 6.62 16.17 0.75
C ARG A 137 7.36 16.58 -0.52
N SER A 138 8.62 17.00 -0.41
CA SER A 138 9.42 17.43 -1.57
C SER A 138 9.66 16.30 -2.57
N TYR A 139 9.68 15.06 -2.09
CA TYR A 139 9.74 13.85 -2.91
C TYR A 139 8.40 13.58 -3.62
N LEU A 140 7.28 13.58 -2.88
CA LEU A 140 5.95 13.22 -3.40
C LEU A 140 5.36 14.25 -4.38
N VAL A 141 5.70 15.53 -4.25
CA VAL A 141 5.20 16.54 -5.22
C VAL A 141 5.82 16.38 -6.61
N LYS A 142 6.96 15.67 -6.73
CA LYS A 142 7.64 15.45 -8.00
C LYS A 142 7.04 14.25 -8.71
N ARG A 143 6.40 14.52 -9.84
CA ARG A 143 5.76 13.51 -10.68
C ARG A 143 6.64 12.31 -11.05
N ASP A 144 7.93 12.54 -11.31
CA ASP A 144 8.86 11.48 -11.72
C ASP A 144 9.13 10.47 -10.60
N ASN A 145 8.82 10.83 -9.35
CA ASN A 145 8.92 9.97 -8.18
C ASN A 145 7.66 9.14 -7.93
N LEU A 146 6.63 9.28 -8.77
CA LEU A 146 5.32 8.65 -8.61
C LEU A 146 5.07 7.65 -9.75
N LEU A 147 4.51 6.49 -9.42
CA LEU A 147 3.95 5.54 -10.38
C LEU A 147 2.54 5.14 -9.97
N VAL A 148 1.80 4.61 -10.94
CA VAL A 148 0.52 3.95 -10.70
C VAL A 148 0.71 2.45 -10.81
N LYS A 149 0.27 1.71 -9.80
CA LYS A 149 0.22 0.25 -9.77
C LYS A 149 -1.23 -0.16 -10.04
N LYS A 150 -1.60 -0.33 -11.32
CA LYS A 150 -2.98 -0.70 -11.67
C LYS A 150 -3.22 -2.15 -11.29
N ALA A 151 -4.27 -2.38 -10.52
CA ALA A 151 -4.80 -3.68 -10.14
C ALA A 151 -5.78 -4.23 -11.18
N PHE A 152 -5.76 -5.55 -11.34
CA PHE A 152 -6.75 -6.30 -12.10
C PHE A 152 -7.01 -7.63 -11.42
N ILE A 153 -8.28 -7.92 -11.12
CA ILE A 153 -8.68 -9.15 -10.42
C ILE A 153 -9.25 -10.13 -11.44
N ALA A 154 -8.60 -11.27 -11.60
CA ALA A 154 -9.02 -12.32 -12.53
C ALA A 154 -8.76 -13.72 -11.95
N PRO A 155 -9.33 -14.79 -12.54
CA PRO A 155 -9.03 -16.15 -12.11
C PRO A 155 -7.52 -16.43 -12.09
N THR A 156 -7.08 -17.25 -11.15
CA THR A 156 -5.69 -17.68 -11.04
C THR A 156 -5.26 -18.39 -12.34
N GLY A 157 -4.14 -17.95 -12.92
CA GLY A 157 -3.65 -18.47 -14.21
C GLY A 157 -4.34 -17.86 -15.43
N HIS A 158 -4.95 -16.67 -15.30
CA HIS A 158 -5.53 -15.94 -16.42
C HIS A 158 -4.49 -15.76 -17.55
N PRO A 159 -4.81 -16.13 -18.80
CA PRO A 159 -3.86 -16.06 -19.89
C PRO A 159 -3.79 -14.64 -20.46
N PHE A 160 -2.78 -13.88 -20.02
CA PHE A 160 -2.43 -12.62 -20.68
C PHE A 160 -1.69 -12.92 -21.99
N THR A 161 -2.22 -12.42 -23.10
CA THR A 161 -1.67 -12.65 -24.45
C THR A 161 -1.75 -11.36 -25.26
N ALA A 162 -1.10 -11.30 -26.42
CA ALA A 162 -1.25 -10.14 -27.31
C ALA A 162 -2.72 -9.91 -27.76
N ALA A 163 -3.54 -10.97 -27.83
CA ALA A 163 -4.96 -10.88 -28.19
C ALA A 163 -5.87 -10.54 -27.00
N ALA A 164 -5.38 -10.73 -25.78
CA ALA A 164 -6.05 -10.40 -24.52
C ALA A 164 -5.00 -9.86 -23.53
N PRO A 165 -4.51 -8.63 -23.76
CA PRO A 165 -3.43 -8.06 -22.96
C PRO A 165 -3.94 -7.64 -21.58
N TYR A 166 -3.01 -7.32 -20.69
CA TYR A 166 -3.34 -6.63 -19.46
C TYR A 166 -4.13 -5.33 -19.77
N PRO A 167 -5.27 -5.06 -19.11
CA PRO A 167 -6.08 -3.91 -19.49
C PRO A 167 -5.35 -2.59 -19.26
N PRO A 168 -5.45 -1.63 -20.18
CA PRO A 168 -4.73 -0.36 -20.10
C PRO A 168 -5.19 0.47 -18.91
N LEU A 169 -4.32 1.36 -18.42
CA LEU A 169 -4.72 2.40 -17.47
C LEU A 169 -5.31 3.57 -18.24
N LEU A 170 -6.62 3.77 -18.12
CA LEU A 170 -7.34 4.85 -18.78
C LEU A 170 -7.76 5.92 -17.77
N MET A 171 -7.37 7.17 -18.02
CA MET A 171 -7.74 8.32 -17.21
C MET A 171 -8.71 9.23 -17.96
N PRO A 172 -9.77 9.75 -17.32
CA PRO A 172 -10.68 10.68 -17.96
C PRO A 172 -9.98 11.97 -18.39
N ARG A 173 -10.15 12.39 -19.66
CA ARG A 173 -9.53 13.63 -20.19
C ARG A 173 -10.16 14.90 -19.65
N LYS A 174 -11.47 14.85 -19.38
CA LYS A 174 -12.29 15.96 -18.88
C LYS A 174 -13.21 15.43 -17.80
N GLY A 175 -13.88 16.33 -17.08
CA GLY A 175 -14.85 15.94 -16.07
C GLY A 175 -15.86 14.93 -16.64
N MET A 176 -15.91 13.72 -16.08
CA MET A 176 -16.82 12.66 -16.49
C MET A 176 -18.13 12.76 -15.75
N VAL A 177 -19.25 12.51 -16.43
CA VAL A 177 -20.55 12.38 -15.78
C VAL A 177 -20.82 10.90 -15.54
N LEU A 178 -20.88 10.48 -14.29
CA LEU A 178 -21.28 9.14 -13.88
C LEU A 178 -22.38 9.26 -12.82
N ASP A 179 -23.50 8.57 -13.02
CA ASP A 179 -24.69 8.61 -12.15
C ASP A 179 -25.16 10.05 -11.84
N GLY A 180 -25.09 10.93 -12.84
CA GLY A 180 -25.46 12.35 -12.70
C GLY A 180 -24.45 13.22 -11.95
N LYS A 181 -23.32 12.67 -11.51
CA LYS A 181 -22.24 13.42 -10.83
C LYS A 181 -21.08 13.69 -11.78
N VAL A 182 -20.58 14.93 -11.78
CA VAL A 182 -19.37 15.31 -12.51
C VAL A 182 -18.12 14.97 -11.67
N TRP A 183 -17.25 14.14 -12.22
CA TRP A 183 -15.98 13.72 -11.65
C TRP A 183 -14.83 14.34 -12.43
N SER A 184 -14.01 15.19 -11.81
CA SER A 184 -12.74 15.59 -12.44
C SER A 184 -11.81 14.37 -12.56
N GLY A 185 -10.82 14.41 -13.47
CA GLY A 185 -9.80 13.36 -13.57
C GLY A 185 -9.08 13.11 -12.23
N GLN A 186 -8.82 14.18 -11.47
CA GLN A 186 -8.28 14.07 -10.11
C GLN A 186 -9.24 13.35 -9.16
N ALA A 187 -10.53 13.74 -9.11
CA ALA A 187 -11.49 13.10 -8.21
C ALA A 187 -11.74 11.63 -8.59
N TRP A 188 -11.76 11.33 -9.89
CA TRP A 188 -11.82 9.96 -10.41
C TRP A 188 -10.62 9.16 -9.96
N PHE A 189 -9.40 9.67 -10.15
CA PHE A 189 -8.19 9.01 -9.71
C PHE A 189 -8.23 8.76 -8.20
N ASP A 190 -8.46 9.81 -7.41
CA ASP A 190 -8.48 9.76 -5.95
C ASP A 190 -9.54 8.79 -5.42
N GLY A 191 -10.69 8.63 -6.08
CA GLY A 191 -11.77 7.74 -5.65
C GLY A 191 -11.44 6.24 -5.77
N HIS A 192 -10.41 5.87 -6.53
CA HIS A 192 -10.14 4.50 -6.95
C HIS A 192 -8.76 4.00 -6.48
N LEU A 193 -8.31 4.48 -5.32
CA LEU A 193 -7.02 4.15 -4.72
C LEU A 193 -7.20 3.30 -3.45
N PRO A 194 -7.35 1.97 -3.54
CA PRO A 194 -7.50 1.11 -2.37
C PRO A 194 -6.25 1.09 -1.47
N PHE A 195 -5.07 1.30 -2.03
CA PHE A 195 -3.84 1.39 -1.24
C PHE A 195 -2.74 2.21 -1.92
N LEU A 196 -1.70 2.52 -1.16
CA LEU A 196 -0.53 3.31 -1.54
C LEU A 196 0.71 2.58 -1.08
N SER A 197 1.84 2.68 -1.78
CA SER A 197 3.11 2.08 -1.33
C SER A 197 4.23 3.12 -1.23
N LEU A 198 4.90 3.13 -0.08
CA LEU A 198 6.14 3.86 0.19
C LEU A 198 7.25 2.86 0.52
N TYR A 199 8.37 2.92 -0.19
CA TYR A 199 9.53 2.08 0.12
C TYR A 199 10.60 2.87 0.83
N LEU A 200 11.17 2.27 1.87
CA LEU A 200 12.14 2.88 2.75
C LEU A 200 13.41 2.05 2.86
N THR A 201 14.51 2.75 3.08
CA THR A 201 15.80 2.18 3.45
C THR A 201 16.26 2.76 4.78
N PRO A 202 17.17 2.08 5.51
CA PRO A 202 17.86 2.70 6.63
C PRO A 202 18.68 3.89 6.11
N ALA A 203 18.67 5.03 6.82
CA ALA A 203 19.47 6.18 6.41
C ALA A 203 20.98 5.92 6.47
N ALA A 204 21.41 5.05 7.40
CA ALA A 204 22.79 4.62 7.54
C ALA A 204 23.08 3.36 6.69
N PRO A 205 24.28 3.27 6.09
CA PRO A 205 24.68 2.05 5.37
C PRO A 205 24.79 0.86 6.33
N PRO A 206 24.64 -0.38 5.82
CA PRO A 206 24.84 -1.58 6.63
C PRO A 206 26.27 -1.62 7.20
N PRO A 207 26.47 -2.13 8.44
CA PRO A 207 27.80 -2.36 8.98
C PRO A 207 28.63 -3.28 8.07
N ALA A 208 29.94 -3.03 8.01
CA ALA A 208 30.83 -3.85 7.20
C ALA A 208 30.93 -5.28 7.77
N GLY A 209 30.94 -6.27 6.88
CA GLY A 209 31.19 -7.68 7.25
C GLY A 209 30.00 -8.42 7.85
N ILE A 210 28.79 -7.85 7.82
CA ILE A 210 27.57 -8.56 8.23
C ILE A 210 27.21 -9.65 7.22
N SER A 211 26.54 -10.69 7.71
CA SER A 211 26.00 -11.77 6.90
C SER A 211 24.84 -11.31 5.99
N GLU A 212 24.43 -12.16 5.06
CA GLU A 212 23.27 -11.92 4.20
C GLU A 212 21.98 -11.80 5.01
N GLU A 213 21.77 -12.67 6.00
CA GLU A 213 20.60 -12.61 6.90
C GLU A 213 20.57 -11.31 7.70
N GLU A 214 21.73 -10.86 8.20
CA GLU A 214 21.86 -9.57 8.88
C GLU A 214 21.66 -8.40 7.93
N THR A 215 22.03 -8.53 6.65
CA THR A 215 21.75 -7.51 5.62
C THR A 215 20.25 -7.36 5.38
N VAL A 216 19.53 -8.48 5.33
CA VAL A 216 18.06 -8.49 5.21
C VAL A 216 17.43 -7.81 6.42
N ALA A 217 17.82 -8.22 7.63
CA ALA A 217 17.33 -7.60 8.86
C ALA A 217 17.66 -6.10 8.92
N TRP A 218 18.88 -5.72 8.50
CA TRP A 218 19.30 -4.33 8.42
C TRP A 218 18.42 -3.52 7.47
N SER A 219 18.10 -4.05 6.27
CA SER A 219 17.25 -3.34 5.32
C SER A 219 15.88 -2.97 5.93
N GLY A 220 15.30 -3.85 6.74
CA GLY A 220 14.04 -3.59 7.45
C GLY A 220 14.09 -2.47 8.50
N MET A 221 15.28 -2.02 8.91
CA MET A 221 15.44 -0.99 9.94
C MET A 221 14.83 0.37 9.54
N GLY A 222 14.76 0.69 8.25
CA GLY A 222 14.09 1.90 7.76
C GLY A 222 12.58 1.89 8.10
N VAL A 223 11.91 0.75 7.93
CA VAL A 223 10.48 0.59 8.27
C VAL A 223 10.28 0.67 9.78
N LEU A 224 11.16 0.08 10.58
CA LEU A 224 11.11 0.16 12.05
C LEU A 224 11.32 1.60 12.54
N ALA A 225 12.23 2.35 11.93
CA ALA A 225 12.46 3.76 12.25
C ALA A 225 11.23 4.63 11.88
N PHE A 226 10.69 4.45 10.68
CA PHE A 226 9.45 5.12 10.26
C PHE A 226 8.27 4.81 11.18
N HIS A 227 8.11 3.54 11.57
CA HIS A 227 7.03 3.12 12.46
C HIS A 227 7.08 3.83 13.82
N ARG A 228 8.28 3.99 14.42
CA ARG A 228 8.46 4.74 15.66
C ARG A 228 8.10 6.21 15.50
N ASP A 229 8.62 6.86 14.46
CA ASP A 229 8.31 8.26 14.15
C ASP A 229 6.80 8.47 13.93
N LEU A 230 6.14 7.55 13.23
CA LEU A 230 4.70 7.54 13.01
C LEU A 230 3.91 7.44 14.33
N LEU A 231 4.24 6.45 15.17
CA LEU A 231 3.56 6.28 16.47
C LEU A 231 3.80 7.48 17.38
N ASP A 232 5.03 7.97 17.48
CA ASP A 232 5.35 9.17 18.27
C ASP A 232 4.58 10.39 17.75
N ALA A 233 4.44 10.54 16.43
CA ALA A 233 3.64 11.61 15.84
C ALA A 233 2.14 11.44 16.16
N TYR A 234 1.60 10.24 16.06
CA TYR A 234 0.17 9.99 16.31
C TYR A 234 -0.18 10.13 17.79
N GLU A 235 0.58 9.52 18.70
CA GLU A 235 0.34 9.57 20.14
C GLU A 235 0.41 11.00 20.70
N ARG A 236 1.24 11.87 20.12
CA ARG A 236 1.34 13.28 20.54
C ARG A 236 0.24 14.17 20.00
N ASN A 237 -0.37 13.82 18.85
CA ASN A 237 -1.20 14.76 18.10
C ASN A 237 -2.63 14.27 17.83
N LEU A 238 -2.94 12.99 18.05
CA LEU A 238 -4.23 12.38 17.75
C LEU A 238 -4.87 11.80 19.02
N GLU A 239 -6.20 11.66 19.00
CA GLU A 239 -6.95 11.05 20.08
C GLU A 239 -6.82 9.52 19.99
N PRO A 240 -6.21 8.82 20.97
CA PRO A 240 -6.24 7.36 21.02
C PRO A 240 -7.67 6.89 21.34
N VAL A 241 -8.13 5.86 20.65
CA VAL A 241 -9.44 5.25 20.87
C VAL A 241 -9.30 3.75 21.07
N PRO A 242 -10.20 3.09 21.83
CA PRO A 242 -10.17 1.64 21.95
C PRO A 242 -10.52 0.98 20.60
N GLY A 243 -9.97 -0.20 20.35
CA GLY A 243 -10.28 -1.00 19.16
C GLY A 243 -10.39 -2.49 19.47
N GLN A 244 -11.11 -3.21 18.61
CA GLN A 244 -11.34 -4.64 18.82
C GLN A 244 -10.05 -5.48 18.82
N ASP A 245 -9.01 -5.05 18.08
CA ASP A 245 -7.72 -5.75 17.98
C ASP A 245 -6.61 -5.04 18.78
N ASP A 246 -6.93 -4.41 19.92
CA ASP A 246 -5.97 -3.62 20.71
C ASP A 246 -4.70 -4.38 21.13
N ALA A 247 -4.73 -5.71 21.16
CA ALA A 247 -3.55 -6.55 21.42
C ALA A 247 -2.49 -6.47 20.31
N THR A 248 -2.90 -6.24 19.06
CA THR A 248 -2.03 -6.26 17.88
C THR A 248 -1.96 -4.91 17.18
N HIS A 249 -2.91 -4.00 17.44
CA HIS A 249 -3.00 -2.69 16.81
C HIS A 249 -3.19 -1.56 17.84
N ARG A 250 -2.95 -0.34 17.38
CA ARG A 250 -3.32 0.92 18.02
C ARG A 250 -4.26 1.67 17.09
N TYR A 251 -5.21 2.39 17.68
CA TYR A 251 -6.23 3.12 16.95
C TYR A 251 -6.21 4.59 17.34
N PHE A 252 -6.29 5.47 16.34
CA PHE A 252 -6.26 6.91 16.52
C PHE A 252 -7.39 7.54 15.73
N ARG A 253 -8.15 8.43 16.36
CA ARG A 253 -9.16 9.24 15.68
C ARG A 253 -8.50 10.50 15.11
N LEU A 254 -8.73 10.76 13.83
CA LEU A 254 -8.35 12.04 13.22
C LEU A 254 -9.32 13.15 13.66
N PRO A 255 -8.82 14.41 13.82
CA PRO A 255 -9.69 15.54 14.09
C PRO A 255 -10.76 15.68 13.01
N ALA A 256 -12.01 15.81 13.44
CA ALA A 256 -13.14 16.07 12.55
C ALA A 256 -13.42 17.57 12.45
N GLU A 257 -13.82 18.03 11.27
CA GLU A 257 -14.33 19.39 11.10
C GLU A 257 -15.65 19.54 11.89
N PRO A 258 -15.94 20.73 12.44
CA PRO A 258 -17.21 20.98 13.12
C PRO A 258 -18.41 20.65 12.22
N GLY A 259 -19.30 19.78 12.71
CA GLY A 259 -20.49 19.33 11.97
C GLY A 259 -20.25 18.20 10.97
N ALA A 260 -19.04 17.63 10.90
CA ALA A 260 -18.79 16.44 10.10
C ALA A 260 -19.58 15.23 10.64
N SER A 261 -20.27 14.53 9.76
CA SER A 261 -20.95 13.26 10.04
C SER A 261 -20.04 12.05 9.80
N THR A 262 -18.74 12.26 9.69
CA THR A 262 -17.75 11.20 9.40
C THR A 262 -16.71 11.16 10.50
N VAL A 263 -16.43 9.97 11.00
CA VAL A 263 -15.28 9.70 11.87
C VAL A 263 -14.23 8.97 11.06
N THR A 264 -12.98 9.44 11.12
CA THR A 264 -11.85 8.76 10.46
C THR A 264 -10.92 8.16 11.50
N ILE A 265 -10.65 6.87 11.36
CA ILE A 265 -9.77 6.11 12.24
C ILE A 265 -8.52 5.68 11.48
N LEU A 266 -7.36 5.89 12.10
CA LEU A 266 -6.10 5.30 11.71
C LEU A 266 -5.83 4.08 12.61
N LYS A 267 -5.67 2.91 12.00
CA LYS A 267 -5.30 1.66 12.68
C LYS A 267 -3.86 1.31 12.28
N VAL A 268 -2.99 1.17 13.28
CA VAL A 268 -1.55 0.93 13.09
C VAL A 268 -1.15 -0.34 13.84
N PRO A 269 -0.50 -1.33 13.19
CA PRO A 269 0.06 -2.49 13.87
C PRO A 269 1.03 -2.06 14.98
N ARG A 270 1.04 -2.77 16.11
CA ARG A 270 2.01 -2.52 17.18
C ARG A 270 3.44 -2.87 16.78
N GLU A 271 3.60 -3.76 15.83
CA GLU A 271 4.89 -4.22 15.29
C GLU A 271 4.80 -4.38 13.76
N PRO A 272 5.77 -3.88 12.99
CA PRO A 272 5.90 -4.20 11.58
C PRO A 272 6.25 -5.67 11.35
N MET A 273 5.89 -6.20 10.19
CA MET A 273 6.33 -7.53 9.75
C MET A 273 7.77 -7.47 9.23
N ILE A 274 8.63 -8.34 9.74
CA ILE A 274 10.03 -8.47 9.30
C ILE A 274 10.25 -9.88 8.73
N PHE A 275 10.71 -9.97 7.49
CA PHE A 275 10.88 -11.21 6.76
C PHE A 275 12.36 -11.62 6.74
N THR A 276 12.84 -12.30 7.77
CA THR A 276 14.25 -12.77 7.83
C THR A 276 14.45 -14.18 7.28
N LYS A 277 13.41 -15.02 7.26
CA LYS A 277 13.55 -16.45 6.94
C LYS A 277 13.07 -16.85 5.55
N ASN A 278 12.04 -16.16 5.03
CA ASN A 278 11.36 -16.50 3.77
C ASN A 278 11.42 -15.36 2.75
N TRP A 279 12.28 -14.35 2.94
CA TRP A 279 12.33 -13.17 2.06
C TRP A 279 12.63 -13.53 0.60
N ARG A 280 13.39 -14.60 0.33
CA ARG A 280 13.65 -15.08 -1.04
C ARG A 280 12.39 -15.57 -1.75
N ASP A 281 11.39 -15.99 -0.99
CA ASP A 281 10.07 -16.40 -1.50
C ASP A 281 9.11 -15.21 -1.65
N LEU A 282 9.56 -13.99 -1.29
CA LEU A 282 8.83 -12.73 -1.42
C LEU A 282 9.51 -11.82 -2.47
N PRO A 283 9.67 -12.28 -3.73
CA PRO A 283 10.31 -11.48 -4.77
C PRO A 283 9.47 -10.24 -5.08
N MET A 284 10.17 -9.14 -5.33
CA MET A 284 9.55 -7.90 -5.78
C MET A 284 9.37 -7.90 -7.30
N PRO A 285 8.42 -7.12 -7.84
CA PRO A 285 8.18 -7.06 -9.28
C PRO A 285 9.35 -6.42 -10.01
N GLN A 286 10.00 -5.46 -9.34
CA GLN A 286 11.18 -4.78 -9.83
C GLN A 286 12.39 -5.69 -9.66
N ASP A 287 12.72 -6.44 -10.71
CA ASP A 287 13.76 -7.48 -10.71
C ASP A 287 13.56 -8.58 -9.65
N PRO A 288 12.61 -9.51 -9.86
CA PRO A 288 12.27 -10.58 -8.90
C PRO A 288 13.40 -11.58 -8.62
N ARG A 289 14.52 -11.49 -9.35
CA ARG A 289 15.71 -12.33 -9.10
C ARG A 289 16.67 -11.68 -8.12
N ARG A 290 16.58 -10.37 -7.92
CA ARG A 290 17.57 -9.58 -7.17
C ARG A 290 16.96 -8.72 -6.07
N VAL A 291 15.68 -8.39 -6.14
CA VAL A 291 15.01 -7.52 -5.17
C VAL A 291 13.92 -8.30 -4.44
N PHE A 292 13.94 -8.22 -3.11
CA PHE A 292 13.07 -9.03 -2.25
C PHE A 292 12.53 -8.20 -1.09
N LEU A 293 11.27 -8.39 -0.73
CA LEU A 293 10.64 -7.70 0.40
C LEU A 293 11.24 -8.21 1.72
N SER A 294 11.74 -7.29 2.54
CA SER A 294 12.41 -7.60 3.83
C SER A 294 11.64 -7.10 5.05
N ALA A 295 10.82 -6.07 4.89
CA ALA A 295 9.94 -5.56 5.94
C ALA A 295 8.67 -4.94 5.35
N LEU A 296 7.59 -4.96 6.13
CA LEU A 296 6.28 -4.45 5.75
C LEU A 296 5.53 -3.89 6.97
N LEU A 297 5.07 -2.66 6.87
CA LEU A 297 4.11 -2.04 7.78
C LEU A 297 2.86 -1.68 6.97
N LEU A 298 1.68 -2.02 7.48
CA LEU A 298 0.39 -1.69 6.88
C LEU A 298 -0.34 -0.72 7.79
N VAL A 299 -0.50 0.52 7.38
CA VAL A 299 -1.28 1.52 8.12
C VAL A 299 -2.66 1.63 7.47
N PHE A 300 -3.71 1.39 8.24
CA PHE A 300 -5.07 1.39 7.72
C PHE A 300 -5.74 2.71 8.05
N ARG A 301 -6.48 3.25 7.08
CA ARG A 301 -7.33 4.43 7.22
C ARG A 301 -8.76 4.02 6.90
N HIS A 302 -9.65 4.16 7.86
CA HIS A 302 -11.07 3.85 7.72
C HIS A 302 -11.91 5.09 8.01
N GLU A 303 -12.78 5.45 7.08
CA GLU A 303 -13.84 6.42 7.28
C GLU A 303 -15.14 5.71 7.61
N TYR A 304 -15.88 6.27 8.55
CA TYR A 304 -17.19 5.77 8.95
C TYR A 304 -18.19 6.92 8.97
N GLU A 305 -19.34 6.72 8.34
CA GLU A 305 -20.47 7.63 8.47
C GLU A 305 -21.15 7.39 9.82
N VAL A 306 -21.35 8.45 10.61
CA VAL A 306 -22.06 8.39 11.89
C VAL A 306 -23.55 8.44 11.62
N THR A 307 -24.25 7.36 11.96
CA THR A 307 -25.69 7.19 11.73
C THR A 307 -26.52 7.21 13.01
N GLY A 308 -25.88 7.21 14.17
CA GLY A 308 -26.51 7.28 15.49
C GLY A 308 -25.57 7.84 16.54
N ASP A 309 -25.96 7.71 17.81
CA ASP A 309 -25.13 8.18 18.94
C ASP A 309 -23.93 7.24 19.11
N LEU A 310 -22.74 7.72 18.76
CA LEU A 310 -21.49 6.97 18.94
C LEU A 310 -20.93 7.22 20.35
N PRO A 311 -20.88 6.20 21.24
CA PRO A 311 -20.28 6.37 22.55
C PRO A 311 -18.78 6.67 22.43
N PRO A 312 -18.22 7.58 23.25
CA PRO A 312 -16.81 7.98 23.14
C PRO A 312 -15.85 6.79 23.35
N ASP A 313 -16.20 5.87 24.24
CA ASP A 313 -15.38 4.70 24.60
C ASP A 313 -15.77 3.42 23.83
N ALA A 314 -16.63 3.52 22.81
CA ALA A 314 -16.99 2.36 22.01
C ALA A 314 -15.75 1.87 21.22
N PRO A 315 -15.30 0.60 21.41
CA PRO A 315 -14.20 0.06 20.63
C PRO A 315 -14.51 0.11 19.15
N VAL A 316 -13.57 0.63 18.34
CA VAL A 316 -13.67 0.65 16.88
C VAL A 316 -13.95 -0.77 16.37
N ASP A 317 -14.90 -0.86 15.43
CA ASP A 317 -15.46 -2.10 14.88
C ASP A 317 -16.19 -3.01 15.88
N GLY A 318 -16.33 -2.61 17.15
CA GLY A 318 -17.15 -3.31 18.14
C GLY A 318 -18.66 -3.11 17.92
N PRO A 319 -19.53 -3.88 18.60
CA PRO A 319 -20.97 -3.86 18.35
C PRO A 319 -21.61 -2.47 18.46
N ALA A 320 -21.30 -1.70 19.51
CA ALA A 320 -21.83 -0.35 19.69
C ALA A 320 -21.33 0.63 18.62
N PHE A 321 -20.09 0.47 18.16
CA PHE A 321 -19.52 1.28 17.09
C PHE A 321 -20.21 0.96 15.75
N GLN A 322 -20.43 -0.31 15.45
CA GLN A 322 -21.12 -0.78 14.23
C GLN A 322 -22.61 -0.41 14.22
N GLU A 323 -23.26 -0.31 15.37
CA GLU A 323 -24.65 0.15 15.46
C GLU A 323 -24.76 1.67 15.20
N ALA A 324 -23.77 2.44 15.66
CA ALA A 324 -23.75 3.90 15.51
C ALA A 324 -23.12 4.39 14.20
N THR A 325 -22.51 3.51 13.41
CA THR A 325 -21.77 3.90 12.21
C THR A 325 -21.96 2.97 11.02
N ARG A 326 -21.65 3.46 9.82
CA ARG A 326 -21.55 2.66 8.60
C ARG A 326 -20.16 2.78 7.98
N PRO A 327 -19.54 1.69 7.53
CA PRO A 327 -18.28 1.76 6.80
C PRO A 327 -18.41 2.64 5.57
N GLY A 328 -17.52 3.61 5.46
CA GLY A 328 -17.35 4.45 4.28
C GLY A 328 -16.12 4.01 3.50
N ARG A 329 -15.26 4.99 3.18
CA ARG A 329 -14.03 4.74 2.43
C ARG A 329 -12.97 4.07 3.31
N ALA A 330 -12.24 3.12 2.74
CA ALA A 330 -11.05 2.55 3.35
C ALA A 330 -9.85 2.69 2.42
N GLN A 331 -8.65 2.84 2.99
CA GLN A 331 -7.39 2.88 2.26
C GLN A 331 -6.25 2.34 3.12
N VAL A 332 -5.28 1.68 2.51
CA VAL A 332 -4.06 1.22 3.19
C VAL A 332 -2.83 1.98 2.69
N LEU A 333 -1.97 2.41 3.61
CA LEU A 333 -0.59 2.81 3.30
C LEU A 333 0.33 1.63 3.62
N GLU A 334 0.82 1.00 2.56
CA GLU A 334 1.89 0.01 2.59
C GLU A 334 3.24 0.72 2.71
N VAL A 335 3.99 0.43 3.76
CA VAL A 335 5.37 0.90 3.94
C VAL A 335 6.29 -0.30 3.93
N GLY A 336 7.06 -0.44 2.85
CA GLY A 336 7.93 -1.59 2.61
C GLY A 336 9.42 -1.27 2.72
N SER A 337 10.23 -2.30 2.91
CA SER A 337 11.66 -2.25 2.61
C SER A 337 12.06 -3.46 1.78
N VAL A 338 13.15 -3.31 1.03
CA VAL A 338 13.68 -4.40 0.20
C VAL A 338 15.15 -4.62 0.49
N VAL A 339 15.58 -5.87 0.30
CA VAL A 339 16.98 -6.22 0.13
C VAL A 339 17.28 -6.37 -1.36
N ARG A 340 18.42 -5.82 -1.79
CA ARG A 340 18.94 -5.96 -3.16
C ARG A 340 20.17 -6.85 -3.13
N LEU A 341 20.17 -7.90 -3.93
CA LEU A 341 21.32 -8.79 -4.11
C LEU A 341 22.03 -8.49 -5.44
N PRO A 342 23.37 -8.66 -5.47
CA PRO A 342 24.18 -8.42 -6.67
C PRO A 342 23.82 -9.31 -7.87
#